data_AF-A0A6N2WLI1-F1
#
_entry.id   AF-A0A6N2WLI1-F1
#
_cell.length_a   1.000
_cell.length_b   1.000
_cell.length_c   1.000
_cell.angle_alpha   90.00
_cell.angle_beta   90.00
_cell.angle_gamma   90.00
#
_symmetry.space_group_name_H-M   'P 1'
#
loop_
_entity.id
_entity.type
_entity.pdbx_description
1 polymer ?
#
loop_
_entity_poly.entity_id
_entity_poly.type
_entity_poly.pdbx_seq_one_letter_code
_entity_poly.pdbx_strand_id
1 'polypeptide(L)'
;MNKVTKEQYEFALARVEELLPVIDDNTPANDKNAVELSVMSDIVIAYEKEHYPIEKPTVSELIELSLEEKGMTQRQLASEIGVSPSRINDYISGRSEPTLKIARLLCRLLNIPPAAMLGF
;
A
#
# COMPACT_ATOMS: atom_id res chain seq x y z
N MET A 1 15.79 21.42 8.66
CA MET A 1 15.21 20.30 9.43
C MET A 1 16.36 19.36 9.76
N ASN A 2 16.61 19.06 11.03
CA ASN A 2 17.62 18.08 11.40
C ASN A 2 17.15 16.71 10.87
N LYS A 3 17.98 16.04 10.06
CA LYS A 3 17.69 14.68 9.62
C LYS A 3 17.76 13.73 10.82
N VAL A 4 16.79 12.83 10.91
CA VAL A 4 16.81 11.75 11.90
C VAL A 4 17.95 10.80 11.53
N THR A 5 18.82 10.46 12.48
CA THR A 5 19.88 9.48 12.23
C THR A 5 19.35 8.05 12.39
N LYS A 6 20.08 7.07 11.87
CA LYS A 6 19.71 5.65 12.00
C LYS A 6 19.61 5.23 13.47
N GLU A 7 20.49 5.71 14.32
CA GLU A 7 20.48 5.40 15.77
C GLU A 7 19.24 5.99 16.46
N GLN A 8 18.83 7.21 16.08
CA GLN A 8 17.60 7.82 16.59
C GLN A 8 16.35 7.06 16.13
N TYR A 9 16.35 6.59 14.88
CA TYR A 9 15.31 5.73 14.34
C TYR A 9 15.20 4.40 15.10
N GLU A 10 16.32 3.68 15.27
CA GLU A 10 16.34 2.38 15.98
C GLU A 10 15.88 2.52 17.44
N PHE A 11 16.30 3.59 18.12
CA PHE A 11 15.83 3.91 19.47
C PHE A 11 14.31 4.17 19.51
N ALA A 12 13.82 5.03 18.61
CA ALA A 12 12.40 5.37 18.54
C ALA A 12 11.54 4.15 18.19
N LEU A 13 12.01 3.30 17.27
CA LEU A 13 11.32 2.07 16.87
C LEU A 13 11.18 1.09 18.04
N ALA A 14 12.26 0.82 18.77
CA ALA A 14 12.21 -0.02 19.96
C ALA A 14 11.25 0.55 21.01
N ARG A 15 11.22 1.88 21.18
CA ARG A 15 10.31 2.51 22.14
C ARG A 15 8.85 2.43 21.71
N VAL A 16 8.55 2.53 20.42
CA VAL A 16 7.21 2.30 19.87
C VAL A 16 6.76 0.87 20.20
N GLU A 17 7.60 -0.13 19.95
CA GLU A 17 7.29 -1.54 20.25
C GLU A 17 6.97 -1.79 21.73
N GLU A 18 7.65 -1.10 22.64
CA GLU A 18 7.38 -1.17 24.09
C GLU A 18 6.08 -0.48 24.50
N LEU A 19 5.70 0.60 23.82
CA LEU A 19 4.55 1.44 24.16
C LEU A 19 3.23 0.89 23.60
N LEU A 20 3.26 0.23 22.43
CA LEU A 20 2.07 -0.31 21.77
C LEU A 20 1.23 -1.27 22.66
N PRO A 21 1.80 -2.18 23.46
CA PRO A 21 1.02 -3.10 24.29
C PRO A 21 0.36 -2.45 25.51
N VAL A 22 0.81 -1.26 25.92
CA VAL A 22 0.35 -0.57 27.15
C VAL A 22 -0.61 0.57 26.88
N ILE A 23 -0.88 0.88 25.61
CA ILE A 23 -1.81 1.91 25.17
C ILE A 23 -2.98 1.21 24.47
N ASP A 24 -4.19 1.64 24.78
CA ASP A 24 -5.42 1.17 24.15
C ASP A 24 -6.30 2.34 23.68
N ASP A 25 -7.42 2.02 23.04
CA ASP A 25 -8.37 3.01 22.51
C ASP A 25 -9.02 3.90 23.61
N ASN A 26 -8.91 3.53 24.88
CA ASN A 26 -9.44 4.29 26.01
C ASN A 26 -8.38 5.19 26.67
N THR A 27 -7.12 5.05 26.27
CA THR A 27 -6.01 5.82 26.82
C THR A 27 -6.13 7.29 26.41
N PRO A 28 -6.21 8.24 27.36
CA PRO A 28 -6.33 9.65 27.02
C PRO A 28 -5.15 10.14 26.18
N ALA A 29 -5.42 11.01 25.19
CA ALA A 29 -4.36 11.54 24.32
C ALA A 29 -3.29 12.37 25.06
N ASN A 30 -3.62 12.89 26.26
CA ASN A 30 -2.69 13.61 27.12
C ASN A 30 -1.96 12.69 28.13
N ASP A 31 -2.22 11.37 28.09
CA ASP A 31 -1.45 10.41 28.86
C ASP A 31 0.02 10.47 28.43
N LYS A 32 0.92 10.32 29.40
CA LYS A 32 2.36 10.42 29.17
C LYS A 32 2.84 9.43 28.10
N ASN A 33 2.35 8.19 28.16
CA ASN A 33 2.75 7.13 27.23
C ASN A 33 2.17 7.39 25.85
N ALA A 34 0.93 7.88 25.75
CA ALA A 34 0.31 8.26 24.48
C ALA A 34 1.07 9.42 23.79
N VAL A 35 1.45 10.44 24.55
CA VAL A 35 2.26 11.55 24.05
C VAL A 35 3.65 11.06 23.62
N GLU A 36 4.28 10.21 24.43
CA GLU A 36 5.58 9.62 24.09
C GLU A 36 5.52 8.78 22.81
N LEU A 37 4.49 7.93 22.67
CA LEU A 37 4.27 7.12 21.48
C LEU A 37 4.15 8.01 20.25
N SER A 38 3.35 9.08 20.31
CA SER A 38 3.21 10.03 19.20
C SER A 38 4.55 10.63 18.78
N VAL A 39 5.37 11.08 19.74
CA VAL A 39 6.68 11.68 19.44
C VAL A 39 7.64 10.65 18.84
N MET A 40 7.67 9.42 19.36
CA MET A 40 8.53 8.37 18.81
C MET A 40 8.09 7.94 17.41
N SER A 41 6.78 7.82 17.18
CA SER A 41 6.22 7.56 15.85
C SER A 41 6.59 8.66 14.85
N ASP A 42 6.58 9.93 15.24
CA ASP A 42 7.00 11.03 14.34
C ASP A 42 8.47 10.89 13.90
N ILE A 43 9.35 10.43 14.80
CA ILE A 43 10.77 10.16 14.49
C ILE A 43 10.90 9.00 13.51
N VAL A 44 10.17 7.91 13.75
CA VAL A 44 10.13 6.73 12.87
C VAL A 44 9.65 7.13 11.47
N ILE A 45 8.50 7.81 11.39
CA ILE A 45 7.90 8.28 10.13
C ILE A 45 8.87 9.18 9.35
N ALA A 46 9.54 10.11 10.03
CA ALA A 46 10.48 11.02 9.38
C ALA A 46 11.66 10.28 8.72
N TYR A 47 12.17 9.23 9.37
CA TYR A 47 13.24 8.40 8.82
C TYR A 47 12.74 7.48 7.70
N GLU A 48 11.64 6.76 7.90
CA GLU A 48 11.07 5.85 6.90
C GLU A 48 10.65 6.57 5.63
N LYS A 49 10.12 7.79 5.73
CA LYS A 49 9.77 8.57 4.54
C LYS A 49 10.97 8.87 3.63
N GLU A 50 12.17 8.99 4.19
CA GLU A 50 13.40 9.24 3.42
C GLU A 50 14.05 7.92 2.95
N HIS A 51 14.04 6.89 3.79
CA HIS A 51 14.82 5.66 3.58
C HIS A 51 14.01 4.47 3.05
N TYR A 52 12.70 4.43 3.33
CA TYR A 52 11.76 3.37 3.01
C TYR A 52 10.42 3.96 2.48
N PRO A 53 10.46 4.74 1.38
CA PRO A 53 9.24 5.36 0.86
C PRO A 53 8.23 4.29 0.44
N ILE A 54 6.96 4.48 0.84
CA ILE A 54 5.86 3.65 0.35
C ILE A 54 5.62 4.02 -1.12
N GLU A 55 6.07 3.16 -2.03
CA GLU A 55 5.83 3.32 -3.46
C GLU A 55 4.36 3.03 -3.79
N LYS A 56 3.85 3.70 -4.83
CA LYS A 56 2.52 3.38 -5.34
C LYS A 56 2.58 2.00 -6.00
N PRO A 57 1.58 1.13 -5.76
CA PRO A 57 1.53 -0.16 -6.42
C PRO A 57 1.48 0.05 -7.94
N THR A 58 2.19 -0.80 -8.65
CA THR A 58 2.14 -0.87 -10.11
C THR A 58 0.76 -1.31 -10.58
N VAL A 59 0.44 -1.03 -11.84
CA VAL A 59 -0.79 -1.55 -12.48
C VAL A 59 -0.89 -3.08 -12.36
N SER A 60 0.26 -3.74 -12.44
CA SER A 60 0.40 -5.19 -12.30
C SER A 60 -0.09 -5.67 -10.93
N GLU A 61 0.48 -5.10 -9.87
CA GLU A 61 0.15 -5.43 -8.48
C GLU A 61 -1.30 -5.07 -8.15
N LEU A 62 -1.80 -3.94 -8.65
CA LEU A 62 -3.20 -3.56 -8.47
C LEU A 62 -4.16 -4.60 -9.04
N ILE A 63 -3.88 -5.13 -10.23
CA ILE A 63 -4.72 -6.15 -10.85
C ILE A 63 -4.63 -7.48 -10.07
N GLU A 64 -3.42 -7.89 -9.69
CA GLU A 64 -3.18 -9.13 -8.95
C GLU A 64 -3.86 -9.12 -7.58
N LEU A 65 -3.59 -8.10 -6.77
CA LEU A 65 -4.19 -7.93 -5.44
C LEU A 65 -5.73 -7.87 -5.53
N SER A 66 -6.27 -7.14 -6.51
CA SER A 66 -7.73 -7.04 -6.66
C SER A 66 -8.38 -8.34 -7.10
N LEU A 67 -7.66 -9.22 -7.81
CA LEU A 67 -8.14 -10.56 -8.13
C LEU A 67 -8.17 -11.45 -6.89
N GLU A 68 -7.13 -11.39 -6.06
CA GLU A 68 -7.05 -12.12 -4.78
C GLU A 68 -8.16 -11.68 -3.83
N GLU A 69 -8.33 -10.37 -3.62
CA GLU A 69 -9.37 -9.81 -2.76
C GLU A 69 -10.78 -10.22 -3.20
N LYS A 70 -11.00 -10.35 -4.51
CA LYS A 70 -12.29 -10.78 -5.07
C LYS A 70 -12.47 -12.29 -5.18
N GLY A 71 -11.42 -13.09 -4.92
CA GLY A 71 -11.42 -14.52 -5.22
C GLY A 71 -11.71 -14.84 -6.69
N MET A 72 -11.32 -13.94 -7.60
CA MET A 72 -11.58 -14.07 -9.04
C MET A 72 -10.36 -14.64 -9.75
N THR A 73 -10.57 -15.59 -10.66
CA THR A 73 -9.46 -16.16 -11.45
C THR A 73 -9.12 -15.30 -12.65
N GLN A 74 -7.86 -15.34 -13.11
CA GLN A 74 -7.42 -14.67 -14.34
C GLN A 74 -8.24 -15.09 -15.57
N ARG A 75 -8.70 -16.35 -15.62
CA ARG A 75 -9.53 -16.87 -16.71
C ARG A 75 -10.92 -16.22 -16.71
N GLN A 76 -11.54 -16.08 -15.54
CA GLN A 76 -12.81 -15.37 -15.41
C GLN A 76 -12.65 -13.91 -15.83
N LEU A 77 -11.60 -13.23 -15.35
CA LEU A 77 -11.32 -11.85 -15.75
C LEU A 77 -11.15 -11.70 -17.27
N ALA A 78 -10.42 -12.62 -17.91
CA ALA A 78 -10.23 -12.64 -19.36
C ALA A 78 -11.57 -12.73 -20.11
N SER A 79 -12.45 -13.63 -19.67
CA SER A 79 -13.79 -13.80 -20.24
C SER A 79 -14.66 -12.56 -20.07
N GLU A 80 -14.68 -11.94 -18.88
CA GLU A 80 -15.48 -10.75 -18.59
C GLU A 80 -15.01 -9.50 -19.36
N ILE A 81 -13.69 -9.34 -19.53
CA ILE A 81 -13.10 -8.21 -20.27
C ILE A 81 -13.17 -8.44 -21.78
N GLY A 82 -13.26 -9.70 -22.23
CA GLY A 82 -13.23 -10.06 -23.64
C GLY A 82 -11.84 -10.01 -24.25
N VAL A 83 -10.82 -10.41 -23.49
CA VAL A 83 -9.42 -10.55 -23.96
C VAL A 83 -8.91 -11.96 -23.72
N SER A 84 -7.81 -12.35 -24.36
CA SER A 84 -7.24 -13.69 -24.14
C SER A 84 -6.64 -13.81 -22.73
N PRO A 85 -6.64 -15.01 -22.12
CA PRO A 85 -5.94 -15.24 -20.84
C PRO A 85 -4.46 -14.88 -20.89
N SER A 86 -3.81 -15.10 -22.04
CA SER A 86 -2.42 -14.68 -22.27
C SER A 86 -2.26 -13.17 -22.09
N ARG A 87 -3.21 -12.37 -22.60
CA ARG A 87 -3.17 -10.91 -22.49
C ARG A 87 -3.40 -10.43 -21.06
N ILE A 88 -4.29 -11.08 -20.31
CA ILE A 88 -4.45 -10.80 -18.87
C ILE A 88 -3.15 -11.11 -18.12
N ASN A 89 -2.51 -12.25 -18.41
CA ASN A 89 -1.24 -12.60 -17.82
C ASN A 89 -0.14 -11.58 -18.16
N ASP A 90 -0.13 -11.02 -19.37
CA ASP A 90 0.82 -9.94 -19.73
C ASP A 90 0.62 -8.68 -18.87
N TYR A 91 -0.61 -8.38 -18.44
CA TYR A 91 -0.90 -7.26 -17.53
C TYR A 91 -0.48 -7.57 -16.10
N ILE A 92 -0.77 -8.77 -15.61
CA ILE A 92 -0.47 -9.22 -14.23
C ILE A 92 1.03 -9.46 -13.99
N SER A 93 1.78 -9.74 -15.06
CA SER A 93 3.24 -9.89 -15.00
C SER A 93 4.01 -8.62 -15.36
N GLY A 94 3.31 -7.51 -15.61
CA GLY A 94 3.92 -6.24 -15.99
C GLY A 94 4.60 -6.22 -17.37
N ARG A 95 4.44 -7.26 -18.21
CA ARG A 95 5.02 -7.31 -19.57
C ARG A 95 4.40 -6.28 -20.52
N SER A 96 3.14 -5.90 -20.28
CA SER A 96 2.47 -4.87 -21.06
C SER A 96 1.48 -4.11 -20.20
N GLU A 97 1.21 -2.85 -20.55
CA GLU A 97 0.13 -2.10 -19.93
C GLU A 97 -1.19 -2.29 -20.68
N PRO A 98 -2.34 -2.28 -19.96
CA PRO A 98 -3.64 -2.29 -20.59
C PRO A 98 -3.89 -0.96 -21.33
N THR A 99 -4.49 -1.04 -22.52
CA THR A 99 -4.99 0.18 -23.20
C THR A 99 -6.03 0.89 -22.32
N LEU A 100 -6.23 2.19 -22.51
CA LEU A 100 -7.21 2.97 -21.73
C LEU A 100 -8.62 2.35 -21.72
N LYS A 101 -9.02 1.73 -22.83
CA LYS A 101 -10.30 1.00 -22.92
C LYS A 101 -10.34 -0.20 -21.97
N ILE A 102 -9.26 -0.99 -21.92
CA ILE A 102 -9.15 -2.16 -21.04
C ILE A 102 -8.96 -1.73 -19.57
N ALA A 103 -8.14 -0.72 -19.31
CA ALA A 103 -7.95 -0.15 -17.98
C ALA A 103 -9.28 0.29 -17.36
N ARG A 104 -10.17 0.92 -18.15
CA ARG A 104 -11.53 1.27 -17.71
C ARG A 104 -12.37 0.05 -17.31
N LEU A 105 -12.27 -1.05 -18.06
CA LEU A 105 -12.98 -2.30 -17.74
C LEU A 105 -12.42 -2.95 -16.48
N LEU A 106 -11.10 -3.01 -16.35
CA LEU A 106 -10.40 -3.48 -15.14
C LEU A 106 -10.85 -2.69 -13.92
N CYS A 107 -10.86 -1.35 -13.98
CA CYS A 107 -11.32 -0.51 -12.87
C CYS A 107 -12.74 -0.87 -12.42
N ARG A 108 -13.67 -1.07 -13.36
CA ARG A 108 -15.06 -1.42 -13.04
C ARG A 108 -15.19 -2.83 -12.47
N LEU A 109 -14.56 -3.81 -13.11
CA LEU A 109 -14.71 -5.23 -12.74
C LEU A 109 -13.95 -5.57 -11.47
N LEU A 110 -12.79 -4.96 -11.24
CA LEU A 110 -11.94 -5.21 -10.08
C LEU A 110 -12.13 -4.17 -8.96
N ASN A 111 -13.01 -3.17 -9.16
CA ASN A 111 -13.23 -2.08 -8.21
C ASN A 111 -11.95 -1.27 -7.89
N ILE A 112 -11.07 -1.14 -8.89
CA ILE A 112 -9.83 -0.36 -8.76
C ILE A 112 -10.14 1.12 -9.02
N PRO A 113 -9.78 2.05 -8.12
CA PRO A 113 -9.91 3.48 -8.37
C PRO A 113 -9.14 3.89 -9.64
N PRO A 114 -9.76 4.62 -10.59
CA PRO A 114 -9.07 5.01 -11.83
C PRO A 114 -7.78 5.79 -11.62
N ALA A 115 -7.69 6.59 -10.55
CA ALA A 115 -6.47 7.33 -10.19
C ALA A 115 -5.29 6.39 -9.87
N ALA A 116 -5.55 5.25 -9.22
CA ALA A 116 -4.53 4.25 -8.92
C ALA A 116 -4.03 3.54 -10.19
N MET A 117 -4.93 3.26 -11.13
CA MET A 117 -4.61 2.57 -12.40
C MET A 117 -3.81 3.44 -13.39
N LEU A 118 -3.90 4.77 -13.30
CA LEU A 118 -3.33 5.69 -14.30
C LEU A 118 -2.03 6.37 -13.85
N GLY A 119 -1.54 6.08 -12.65
CA GLY A 119 -0.19 6.48 -12.21
C GLY A 119 0.04 7.98 -11.99
N PHE A 120 -0.99 8.75 -11.62
CA PHE A 120 -0.85 10.15 -11.19
C PHE A 120 -0.34 10.23 -9.75
#